data_AF-A0A950V1R8-F1
#
_entry.id   AF-A0A950V1R8-F1
#
_cell.length_a   1.000
_cell.length_b   1.000
_cell.length_c   1.000
_cell.angle_alpha   90.00
_cell.angle_beta   90.00
_cell.angle_gamma   90.00
#
_symmetry.space_group_name_H-M   'P 1'
#
loop_
_entity.id
_entity.type
_entity.pdbx_description
1 polymer ?
#
loop_
_entity_poly.entity_id
_entity_poly.type
_entity_poly.pdbx_seq_one_letter_code
_entity_poly.pdbx_strand_id
1 'polypeptide(L)'
;MQKLTLAISVSFFATVTHAQSACEKLAQMSLPQAKITSVQSIAAGASPVPENLPAFLGDMASLYKSLPPFCRLSITGQPSPDSDIKIEVWLPSSGWNGKFQGQGNGGFAGYIDYPAMARSIASGYATASTDTGHSSQGSVPDAGWALHHPEKVIDYGYRAIHQMTEVAKAAITAFYGRKPQ
;
A
#
# COMPACT_ATOMS: atom_id res chain seq x y z
N MET A 1 -26.06 56.94 0.72
CA MET A 1 -24.69 56.50 1.09
C MET A 1 -24.78 55.07 1.60
N GLN A 2 -24.62 54.08 0.71
CA GLN A 2 -24.81 52.66 1.04
C GLN A 2 -23.46 52.07 1.45
N LYS A 3 -23.33 51.67 2.72
CA LYS A 3 -22.12 51.03 3.24
C LYS A 3 -22.08 49.58 2.72
N LEU A 4 -21.08 49.28 1.91
CA LEU A 4 -20.82 47.92 1.42
C LEU A 4 -19.96 47.19 2.44
N THR A 5 -20.53 46.23 3.15
CA THR A 5 -19.82 45.38 4.11
C THR A 5 -19.23 44.19 3.35
N LEU A 6 -17.90 44.11 3.26
CA LEU A 6 -17.18 43.03 2.60
C LEU A 6 -17.05 41.84 3.58
N ALA A 7 -17.75 40.75 3.32
CA ALA A 7 -17.59 39.50 4.06
C ALA A 7 -16.38 38.73 3.50
N ILE A 8 -15.34 38.55 4.31
CA ILE A 8 -14.17 37.74 3.97
C ILE A 8 -14.53 36.28 4.27
N SER A 9 -14.76 35.51 3.21
CA SER A 9 -14.93 34.06 3.29
C SER A 9 -13.55 33.40 3.40
N VAL A 10 -13.25 32.77 4.52
CA VAL A 10 -11.98 32.05 4.74
C VAL A 10 -12.12 30.65 4.15
N SER A 11 -11.53 30.46 2.97
CA SER A 11 -11.51 29.20 2.21
C SER A 11 -10.56 28.17 2.84
N PHE A 12 -11.10 27.10 3.40
CA PHE A 12 -10.40 25.95 4.04
C PHE A 12 -9.79 24.93 3.03
N PHE A 13 -9.18 25.38 1.92
CA PHE A 13 -8.75 24.50 0.82
C PHE A 13 -7.30 23.96 0.88
N ALA A 14 -6.51 24.32 1.90
CA ALA A 14 -5.05 24.10 1.86
C ALA A 14 -4.57 22.68 2.24
N THR A 15 -5.36 21.88 2.96
CA THR A 15 -4.88 20.58 3.49
C THR A 15 -5.02 19.43 2.51
N VAL A 16 -6.10 19.41 1.72
CA VAL A 16 -6.36 18.34 0.73
C VAL A 16 -5.33 18.36 -0.41
N THR A 17 -4.93 19.56 -0.84
CA THR A 17 -3.95 19.76 -1.91
C THR A 17 -2.55 19.27 -1.53
N HIS A 18 -2.16 19.39 -0.26
CA HIS A 18 -0.83 18.97 0.19
C HIS A 18 -0.67 17.45 0.18
N ALA A 19 -1.63 16.69 0.74
CA ALA A 19 -1.55 15.23 0.79
C ALA A 19 -1.67 14.58 -0.61
N GLN A 20 -2.50 15.14 -1.48
CA GLN A 20 -2.57 14.70 -2.88
C GLN A 20 -1.24 14.96 -3.61
N SER A 21 -0.65 16.15 -3.43
CA SER A 21 0.66 16.47 -4.00
C SER A 21 1.80 15.60 -3.44
N ALA A 22 1.71 15.20 -2.16
CA ALA A 22 2.68 14.32 -1.52
C ALA A 22 2.56 12.89 -2.08
N CYS A 23 1.35 12.41 -2.32
CA CYS A 23 1.11 11.10 -2.92
C CYS A 23 1.69 11.04 -4.34
N GLU A 24 1.33 11.99 -5.19
CA GLU A 24 1.79 12.05 -6.60
C GLU A 24 3.32 12.12 -6.71
N LYS A 25 4.00 12.82 -5.77
CA LYS A 25 5.47 12.90 -5.73
C LYS A 25 6.15 11.55 -5.50
N LEU A 26 5.49 10.59 -4.85
CA LEU A 26 6.10 9.27 -4.60
C LEU A 26 6.38 8.52 -5.91
N ALA A 27 5.66 8.83 -7.00
CA ALA A 27 5.90 8.21 -8.31
C ALA A 27 7.32 8.46 -8.85
N GLN A 28 8.02 9.49 -8.34
CA GLN A 28 9.38 9.84 -8.74
C GLN A 28 10.47 9.21 -7.87
N MET A 29 10.09 8.45 -6.83
CA MET A 29 11.07 7.82 -5.96
C MET A 29 11.82 6.70 -6.69
N SER A 30 13.13 6.64 -6.46
CA SER A 30 13.95 5.50 -6.86
C SER A 30 14.04 4.50 -5.70
N LEU A 31 13.88 3.23 -6.02
CA LEU A 31 13.98 2.14 -5.06
C LEU A 31 15.03 1.14 -5.56
N PRO A 32 15.97 0.69 -4.70
CA PRO A 32 16.89 -0.39 -5.07
C PRO A 32 16.13 -1.65 -5.44
N GLN A 33 16.43 -2.23 -6.62
CA GLN A 33 15.86 -3.50 -7.09
C GLN A 33 14.32 -3.54 -7.07
N ALA A 34 13.66 -2.39 -7.17
CA ALA A 34 12.21 -2.27 -7.21
C ALA A 34 11.79 -1.09 -8.08
N LYS A 35 10.59 -1.19 -8.64
CA LYS A 35 9.98 -0.14 -9.44
C LYS A 35 8.58 0.16 -8.93
N ILE A 36 8.28 1.43 -8.73
CA ILE A 36 6.91 1.89 -8.50
C ILE A 36 6.15 1.75 -9.82
N THR A 37 5.08 0.97 -9.81
CA THR A 37 4.25 0.73 -10.99
C THR A 37 3.00 1.60 -11.00
N SER A 38 2.52 2.03 -9.83
CA SER A 38 1.38 2.92 -9.70
C SER A 38 1.44 3.69 -8.38
N VAL A 39 0.91 4.92 -8.39
CA VAL A 39 0.63 5.71 -7.20
C VAL A 39 -0.75 6.35 -7.34
N GLN A 40 -1.60 6.17 -6.34
CA GLN A 40 -3.00 6.58 -6.39
C GLN A 40 -3.43 7.23 -5.08
N SER A 41 -4.07 8.39 -5.17
CA SER A 41 -4.80 8.96 -4.04
C SER A 41 -6.17 8.28 -3.95
N ILE A 42 -6.42 7.55 -2.88
CA ILE A 42 -7.70 6.89 -2.59
C ILE A 42 -8.54 7.81 -1.72
N ALA A 43 -9.72 8.17 -2.21
CA ALA A 43 -10.69 8.96 -1.47
C ALA A 43 -11.28 8.17 -0.29
N ALA A 44 -11.73 8.88 0.75
CA ALA A 44 -12.42 8.26 1.88
C ALA A 44 -13.59 7.40 1.41
N GLY A 45 -13.70 6.18 1.93
CA GLY A 45 -14.76 5.25 1.59
C GLY A 45 -14.68 4.57 0.21
N ALA A 46 -13.68 4.90 -0.62
CA ALA A 46 -13.49 4.27 -1.93
C ALA A 46 -12.86 2.87 -1.80
N SER A 47 -13.18 1.97 -2.73
CA SER A 47 -12.54 0.66 -2.81
C SER A 47 -11.10 0.81 -3.32
N PRO A 48 -10.09 0.33 -2.58
CA PRO A 48 -8.69 0.49 -2.97
C PRO A 48 -8.10 -0.72 -3.71
N VAL A 49 -8.88 -1.78 -3.94
CA VAL A 49 -8.37 -3.08 -4.42
C VAL A 49 -8.74 -3.34 -5.88
N PRO A 50 -7.97 -4.20 -6.58
CA PRO A 50 -8.35 -4.68 -7.91
C PRO A 50 -9.70 -5.41 -7.90
N GLU A 51 -10.36 -5.42 -9.06
CA GLU A 51 -11.52 -6.28 -9.29
C GLU A 51 -11.09 -7.75 -9.30
N ASN A 52 -11.94 -8.64 -8.75
CA ASN A 52 -11.71 -10.10 -8.68
C ASN A 52 -10.59 -10.57 -7.72
N LEU A 53 -10.69 -10.19 -6.45
CA LEU A 53 -9.84 -10.78 -5.41
C LEU A 53 -10.14 -12.26 -5.17
N PRO A 54 -9.14 -13.06 -4.72
CA PRO A 54 -9.37 -14.44 -4.31
C PRO A 54 -10.48 -14.53 -3.25
N ALA A 55 -11.45 -15.43 -3.48
CA ALA A 55 -12.64 -15.54 -2.64
C ALA A 55 -12.33 -15.80 -1.15
N PHE A 56 -11.21 -16.48 -0.86
CA PHE A 56 -10.78 -16.75 0.52
C PHE A 56 -10.41 -15.50 1.32
N LEU A 57 -10.17 -14.36 0.66
CA LEU A 57 -9.94 -13.07 1.33
C LEU A 57 -11.23 -12.45 1.88
N GLY A 58 -12.39 -12.94 1.44
CA GLY A 58 -13.70 -12.44 1.85
C GLY A 58 -14.08 -11.08 1.28
N ASP A 59 -15.32 -10.67 1.52
CA ASP A 59 -15.82 -9.34 1.15
C ASP A 59 -15.52 -8.31 2.25
N MET A 60 -14.87 -7.22 1.85
CA MET A 60 -14.46 -6.13 2.73
C MET A 60 -15.13 -4.80 2.34
N ALA A 61 -16.13 -4.79 1.46
CA ALA A 61 -16.78 -3.58 0.94
C ALA A 61 -17.30 -2.67 2.06
N SER A 62 -17.89 -3.25 3.11
CA SER A 62 -18.37 -2.49 4.28
C SER A 62 -17.23 -1.81 5.05
N LEU A 63 -16.08 -2.49 5.20
CA LEU A 63 -14.91 -1.88 5.84
C LEU A 63 -14.33 -0.75 4.98
N TYR A 64 -14.21 -0.96 3.66
CA TYR A 64 -13.67 0.04 2.73
C TYR A 64 -14.42 1.37 2.82
N LYS A 65 -15.76 1.33 2.95
CA LYS A 65 -16.60 2.52 3.13
C LYS A 65 -16.27 3.36 4.36
N SER A 66 -15.63 2.76 5.37
CA SER A 66 -15.24 3.43 6.62
C SER A 66 -13.80 3.92 6.64
N LEU A 67 -13.00 3.62 5.61
CA LEU A 67 -11.59 3.98 5.61
C LEU A 67 -11.39 5.51 5.41
N PRO A 68 -10.44 6.13 6.14
CA PRO A 68 -9.98 7.48 5.83
C PRO A 68 -9.35 7.55 4.43
N PRO A 69 -9.12 8.74 3.86
CA PRO A 69 -8.38 8.85 2.60
C PRO A 69 -6.91 8.46 2.81
N PHE A 70 -6.31 7.83 1.80
CA PHE A 70 -4.90 7.38 1.86
C PHE A 70 -4.24 7.36 0.49
N CYS A 71 -2.91 7.37 0.47
CA CYS A 71 -2.10 7.14 -0.73
C CYS A 71 -1.81 5.64 -0.85
N ARG A 72 -2.05 5.07 -2.04
CA ARG A 72 -1.73 3.69 -2.40
C ARG A 72 -0.57 3.67 -3.37
N LEU A 73 0.46 2.89 -3.06
CA LEU A 73 1.57 2.61 -3.96
C LEU A 73 1.53 1.12 -4.33
N SER A 74 1.67 0.83 -5.61
CA SER A 74 1.96 -0.51 -6.11
C SER A 74 3.39 -0.55 -6.61
N ILE A 75 4.13 -1.57 -6.20
CA ILE A 75 5.58 -1.71 -6.42
C ILE A 75 5.84 -3.14 -6.91
N THR A 76 6.78 -3.29 -7.85
CA THR A 76 7.31 -4.59 -8.27
C THR A 76 8.79 -4.66 -7.92
N GLY A 77 9.15 -5.61 -7.05
CA GLY A 77 10.53 -5.95 -6.67
C GLY A 77 11.10 -7.02 -7.59
N GLN A 78 12.33 -6.81 -8.05
CA GLN A 78 13.07 -7.71 -8.94
C GLN A 78 14.54 -7.83 -8.48
N PRO A 79 14.81 -8.41 -7.29
CA PRO A 79 16.18 -8.62 -6.79
C PRO A 79 16.97 -9.67 -7.59
N SER A 80 16.30 -10.50 -8.37
CA SER A 80 16.88 -11.46 -9.31
C SER A 80 16.08 -11.50 -10.62
N PRO A 81 16.62 -12.08 -11.72
CA PRO A 81 15.86 -12.24 -12.97
C PRO A 81 14.61 -13.14 -12.87
N ASP A 82 14.53 -14.02 -11.87
CA ASP A 82 13.39 -14.94 -11.64
C ASP A 82 12.40 -14.39 -10.59
N SER A 83 12.74 -13.27 -9.96
CA SER A 83 11.91 -12.60 -8.97
C SER A 83 10.89 -11.66 -9.61
N ASP A 84 9.65 -11.74 -9.13
CA ASP A 84 8.59 -10.79 -9.45
C ASP A 84 7.73 -10.57 -8.19
N ILE A 85 8.22 -9.75 -7.26
CA ILE A 85 7.60 -9.54 -5.96
C ILE A 85 6.62 -8.38 -6.05
N LYS A 86 5.33 -8.63 -5.88
CA LYS A 86 4.34 -7.55 -5.80
C LYS A 86 4.27 -7.04 -4.36
N ILE A 87 4.30 -5.72 -4.23
CA ILE A 87 4.25 -5.02 -2.95
C ILE A 87 3.20 -3.91 -3.07
N GLU A 88 2.38 -3.79 -2.03
CA GLU A 88 1.48 -2.66 -1.84
C GLU A 88 1.87 -1.90 -0.57
N VAL A 89 1.83 -0.56 -0.62
CA VAL A 89 2.04 0.31 0.54
C VAL A 89 0.90 1.30 0.61
N TRP A 90 0.20 1.36 1.74
CA TRP A 90 -0.90 2.29 1.99
C TRP A 90 -0.53 3.26 3.11
N LEU A 91 -0.68 4.56 2.83
CA LEU A 91 -0.24 5.66 3.68
C LEU A 91 -1.43 6.59 3.98
N PRO A 92 -2.01 6.59 5.20
CA PRO A 92 -3.08 7.51 5.57
C PRO A 92 -2.75 8.98 5.24
N SER A 93 -3.57 9.62 4.42
CA SER A 93 -3.38 11.03 4.04
C SER A 93 -3.62 11.97 5.23
N SER A 94 -4.30 11.48 6.26
CA SER A 94 -4.49 12.14 7.55
C SER A 94 -4.67 11.07 8.63
N GLY A 95 -4.48 11.44 9.90
CA GLY A 95 -4.70 10.52 11.02
C GLY A 95 -3.68 9.39 11.14
N TRP A 96 -2.50 9.50 10.51
CA TRP A 96 -1.42 8.55 10.72
C TRP A 96 -0.94 8.59 12.18
N ASN A 97 -0.98 7.46 12.85
CA ASN A 97 -0.61 7.30 14.26
C ASN A 97 0.92 7.27 14.50
N GLY A 98 1.73 7.42 13.45
CA GLY A 98 3.18 7.42 13.51
C GLY A 98 3.84 6.04 13.42
N LYS A 99 3.06 4.96 13.32
CA LYS A 99 3.55 3.58 13.29
C LYS A 99 3.39 2.93 11.92
N PHE A 100 4.26 1.96 11.65
CA PHE A 100 4.18 1.09 10.48
C PHE A 100 3.75 -0.32 10.92
N GLN A 101 2.81 -0.91 10.19
CA GLN A 101 2.42 -2.31 10.36
C GLN A 101 2.55 -3.04 9.02
N GLY A 102 3.60 -3.85 8.90
CA GLY A 102 3.79 -4.75 7.76
C GLY A 102 2.97 -6.02 7.92
N GLN A 103 2.34 -6.47 6.83
CA GLN A 103 1.56 -7.69 6.79
C GLN A 103 2.42 -8.84 6.27
N GLY A 104 2.35 -9.97 6.98
CA GLY A 104 2.83 -11.25 6.46
C GLY A 104 1.74 -11.97 5.69
N ASN A 105 2.06 -13.18 5.24
CA ASN A 105 1.11 -14.09 4.61
C ASN A 105 1.04 -15.42 5.39
N GLY A 106 0.16 -16.32 4.97
CA GLY A 106 0.07 -17.69 5.51
C GLY A 106 -0.01 -18.74 4.41
N GLY A 107 0.12 -20.02 4.79
CA GLY A 107 0.13 -21.13 3.84
C GLY A 107 1.27 -21.02 2.83
N PHE A 108 1.02 -21.36 1.57
CA PHE A 108 1.95 -21.10 0.47
C PHE A 108 1.86 -19.66 -0.08
N ALA A 109 1.15 -18.75 0.59
CA ALA A 109 1.04 -17.33 0.23
C ALA A 109 0.58 -17.09 -1.23
N GLY A 110 1.20 -16.15 -1.94
CA GLY A 110 0.86 -15.81 -3.33
C GLY A 110 -0.23 -14.75 -3.49
N TYR A 111 -0.49 -13.94 -2.47
CA TYR A 111 -1.54 -12.91 -2.48
C TYR A 111 -1.16 -11.70 -1.60
N ILE A 112 -1.77 -10.55 -1.89
CA ILE A 112 -1.71 -9.35 -1.04
C ILE A 112 -2.86 -9.41 -0.01
N ASP A 113 -2.57 -9.30 1.29
CA ASP A 113 -3.59 -9.31 2.35
C ASP A 113 -4.29 -7.95 2.51
N TYR A 114 -5.07 -7.60 1.50
CA TYR A 114 -5.87 -6.37 1.50
C TYR A 114 -6.82 -6.24 2.71
N PRO A 115 -7.51 -7.30 3.19
CA PRO A 115 -8.31 -7.20 4.41
C PRO A 115 -7.51 -6.72 5.62
N ALA A 116 -6.29 -7.23 5.82
CA ALA A 116 -5.46 -6.83 6.94
C ALA A 116 -4.86 -5.42 6.76
N MET A 117 -4.50 -5.04 5.53
CA MET A 117 -4.11 -3.66 5.22
C MET A 117 -5.24 -2.66 5.51
N ALA A 118 -6.49 -2.99 5.13
CA ALA A 118 -7.65 -2.14 5.41
C ALA A 118 -7.89 -1.94 6.92
N ARG A 119 -7.77 -3.01 7.72
CA ARG A 119 -7.85 -2.90 9.19
C ARG A 119 -6.75 -2.02 9.77
N SER A 120 -5.55 -2.08 9.18
CA SER A 120 -4.40 -1.25 9.59
C SER A 120 -4.65 0.23 9.29
N ILE A 121 -5.17 0.55 8.09
CA ILE A 121 -5.57 1.92 7.73
C ILE A 121 -6.69 2.44 8.63
N ALA A 122 -7.72 1.63 8.92
CA ALA A 122 -8.79 1.99 9.84
C ALA A 122 -8.26 2.33 11.25
N SER A 123 -7.14 1.71 11.65
CA SER A 123 -6.48 1.94 12.94
C SER A 123 -5.38 3.02 12.88
N GLY A 124 -5.25 3.72 11.75
CA GLY A 124 -4.31 4.83 11.57
C GLY A 124 -2.86 4.42 11.30
N TYR A 125 -2.57 3.16 10.99
CA TYR A 125 -1.20 2.73 10.64
C TYR A 125 -0.88 3.05 9.17
N ALA A 126 0.38 3.33 8.89
CA ALA A 126 0.91 3.07 7.55
C ALA A 126 1.12 1.56 7.43
N THR A 127 0.79 0.96 6.29
CA THR A 127 0.83 -0.50 6.14
C THR A 127 1.38 -0.93 4.79
N ALA A 128 1.89 -2.15 4.72
CA ALA A 128 2.35 -2.76 3.49
C ALA A 128 2.07 -4.27 3.50
N SER A 129 1.88 -4.87 2.33
CA SER A 129 1.76 -6.31 2.13
C SER A 129 2.48 -6.71 0.84
N THR A 130 2.88 -7.98 0.75
CA THR A 130 3.47 -8.56 -0.45
C THR A 130 2.80 -9.89 -0.81
N ASP A 131 2.91 -10.31 -2.07
CA ASP A 131 2.50 -11.63 -2.54
C ASP A 131 3.58 -12.70 -2.34
N THR A 132 4.73 -12.34 -1.77
CA THR A 132 5.89 -13.21 -1.53
C THR A 132 6.60 -13.73 -2.79
N GLY A 133 6.51 -13.02 -3.92
CA GLY A 133 7.32 -13.31 -5.13
C GLY A 133 6.68 -14.27 -6.13
N HIS A 134 5.42 -14.60 -5.94
CA HIS A 134 4.64 -15.46 -6.81
C HIS A 134 3.15 -15.17 -6.65
N SER A 135 2.34 -15.69 -7.58
CA SER A 135 0.88 -15.61 -7.51
C SER A 135 0.31 -16.99 -7.20
N SER A 136 -0.63 -17.07 -6.26
CA SER A 136 -1.38 -18.30 -6.03
C SER A 136 -2.26 -18.56 -7.25
N GLN A 137 -2.02 -19.65 -7.96
CA GLN A 137 -2.91 -20.10 -9.03
C GLN A 137 -3.93 -21.10 -8.46
N GLY A 138 -5.22 -20.88 -8.73
CA GLY A 138 -6.29 -21.80 -8.35
C GLY A 138 -6.98 -21.53 -7.00
N SER A 139 -7.85 -22.45 -6.59
CA SER A 139 -8.72 -22.31 -5.41
C SER A 139 -8.01 -22.57 -4.08
N VAL A 140 -6.83 -23.22 -4.12
CA VAL A 140 -6.01 -23.58 -2.96
C VAL A 140 -4.56 -23.25 -3.29
N PRO A 141 -3.85 -22.44 -2.48
CA PRO A 141 -2.43 -22.20 -2.68
C PRO A 141 -1.64 -23.52 -2.63
N ASP A 142 -0.87 -23.82 -3.68
CA ASP A 142 0.07 -24.94 -3.71
C ASP A 142 1.52 -24.44 -3.87
N ALA A 143 2.48 -25.38 -3.80
CA ALA A 143 3.91 -25.08 -3.91
C ALA A 143 4.47 -25.21 -5.35
N GLY A 144 3.60 -25.28 -6.37
CA GLY A 144 4.04 -25.48 -7.76
C GLY A 144 4.97 -24.37 -8.27
N TRP A 145 4.77 -23.15 -7.78
CA TRP A 145 5.62 -21.99 -8.07
C TRP A 145 7.09 -22.16 -7.62
N ALA A 146 7.37 -23.07 -6.68
CA ALA A 146 8.70 -23.29 -6.13
C ALA A 146 9.53 -24.27 -6.96
N LEU A 147 8.87 -25.15 -7.73
CA LEU A 147 9.56 -26.22 -8.45
C LEU A 147 10.45 -25.62 -9.55
N HIS A 148 11.75 -25.89 -9.48
CA HIS A 148 12.77 -25.35 -10.40
C HIS A 148 12.97 -23.82 -10.34
N HIS A 149 12.42 -23.14 -9.34
CA HIS A 149 12.53 -21.69 -9.14
C HIS A 149 13.15 -21.35 -7.76
N PRO A 150 14.47 -21.58 -7.56
CA PRO A 150 15.12 -21.36 -6.26
C PRO A 150 15.05 -19.91 -5.80
N GLU A 151 15.06 -18.93 -6.70
CA GLU A 151 14.92 -17.52 -6.34
C GLU A 151 13.53 -17.20 -5.79
N LYS A 152 12.48 -17.85 -6.29
CA LYS A 152 11.13 -17.71 -5.72
C LYS A 152 11.03 -18.30 -4.32
N VAL A 153 11.77 -19.39 -4.05
CA VAL A 153 11.86 -19.95 -2.69
C VAL A 153 12.57 -18.97 -1.75
N ILE A 154 13.59 -18.26 -2.23
CA ILE A 154 14.27 -17.19 -1.47
C ILE A 154 13.35 -15.99 -1.23
N ASP A 155 12.59 -15.57 -2.25
CA ASP A 155 11.58 -14.50 -2.15
C ASP A 155 10.56 -14.82 -1.07
N TYR A 156 9.97 -16.02 -1.13
CA TYR A 156 9.02 -16.51 -0.14
C TYR A 156 9.63 -16.65 1.25
N GLY A 157 10.83 -17.22 1.35
CA GLY A 157 11.45 -17.54 2.63
C GLY A 157 11.83 -16.32 3.47
N TYR A 158 12.29 -15.24 2.84
CA TYR A 158 12.62 -14.01 3.59
C TYR A 158 12.63 -12.73 2.76
N ARG A 159 13.02 -12.80 1.48
CA ARG A 159 13.45 -11.62 0.74
C ARG A 159 12.29 -10.69 0.39
N ALA A 160 11.12 -11.22 0.06
CA ALA A 160 9.95 -10.40 -0.25
C ALA A 160 9.47 -9.57 0.95
N ILE A 161 9.36 -10.17 2.13
CA ILE A 161 8.94 -9.46 3.36
C ILE A 161 9.98 -8.42 3.77
N HIS A 162 11.27 -8.75 3.66
CA HIS A 162 12.34 -7.79 3.90
C HIS A 162 12.26 -6.61 2.92
N GLN A 163 12.19 -6.88 1.62
CA GLN A 163 12.13 -5.85 0.59
C GLN A 163 10.88 -4.97 0.75
N MET A 164 9.71 -5.58 0.99
CA MET A 164 8.46 -4.87 1.32
C MET A 164 8.65 -3.88 2.48
N THR A 165 9.32 -4.33 3.54
CA THR A 165 9.56 -3.51 4.73
C THR A 165 10.48 -2.32 4.42
N GLU A 166 11.55 -2.54 3.68
CA GLU A 166 12.50 -1.47 3.31
C GLU A 166 11.85 -0.43 2.39
N VAL A 167 11.12 -0.86 1.35
CA VAL A 167 10.42 0.09 0.46
C VAL A 167 9.31 0.84 1.17
N ALA A 168 8.58 0.19 2.09
CA ALA A 168 7.54 0.85 2.88
C ALA A 168 8.14 1.93 3.80
N LYS A 169 9.24 1.64 4.51
CA LYS A 169 9.93 2.64 5.35
C LYS A 169 10.45 3.82 4.54
N ALA A 170 10.98 3.57 3.34
CA ALA A 170 11.39 4.63 2.42
C ALA A 170 10.20 5.50 2.00
N ALA A 171 9.09 4.88 1.57
CA ALA A 171 7.87 5.59 1.18
C ALA A 171 7.25 6.40 2.33
N ILE A 172 7.19 5.83 3.53
CA ILE A 172 6.73 6.52 4.76
C ILE A 172 7.59 7.75 5.02
N THR A 173 8.91 7.61 4.95
CA THR A 173 9.83 8.73 5.18
C THR A 173 9.65 9.83 4.15
N ALA A 174 9.50 9.46 2.87
CA ALA A 174 9.28 10.40 1.78
C ALA A 174 7.92 11.12 1.87
N PHE A 175 6.86 10.41 2.28
CA PHE A 175 5.50 10.96 2.34
C PHE A 175 5.27 11.83 3.58
N TYR A 176 5.71 11.40 4.77
CA TYR A 176 5.47 12.11 6.02
C TYR A 176 6.63 12.99 6.50
N GLY A 177 7.77 12.96 5.80
CA GLY A 177 8.98 13.69 6.19
C GLY A 177 9.69 13.15 7.44
N ARG A 178 9.30 11.97 7.93
CA ARG A 178 9.89 11.31 9.10
C ARG A 178 9.74 9.79 9.06
N LYS A 179 10.64 9.08 9.74
CA LYS A 179 10.59 7.62 9.90
C LYS A 179 9.40 7.20 10.79
N PRO A 180 8.87 5.98 10.61
CA PRO A 180 7.95 5.38 11.58
C PRO A 180 8.67 5.14 12.93
N GLN A 181 7.90 5.15 14.02
CA GLN A 181 8.39 4.88 15.40
C GLN A 181 8.97 3.48 15.56
#